data_AF-A0A2H0QG86-F1
#
_entry.id   AF-A0A2H0QG86-F1
#
_cell.length_a   1.000
_cell.length_b   1.000
_cell.length_c   1.000
_cell.angle_alpha   90.00
_cell.angle_beta   90.00
_cell.angle_gamma   90.00
#
_symmetry.space_group_name_H-M   'P 1'
#
loop_
_entity.id
_entity.type
_entity.pdbx_description
1 polymer ?
#
loop_
_entity_poly.entity_id
_entity_poly.type
_entity_poly.pdbx_seq_one_letter_code
_entity_poly.pdbx_strand_id
1 'polypeptide(L)'
;MANRHKDFNELVAQEFEDLGFAQAYIANLINNEGLSLEEALRESIKSMGLQAFAEKAEISISYVSDFVNNRRKWSTDNLVKYIEQVFGLKVKMSVESPKGEVA
;
A
#
# COMPACT_ATOMS: atom_id res chain seq x y z
N MET A 1 7.13 -17.39 -23.43
CA MET A 1 7.58 -16.05 -22.98
C MET A 1 6.78 -15.69 -21.73
N ALA A 2 7.29 -15.91 -20.51
CA ALA A 2 6.48 -15.69 -19.30
C ALA A 2 7.26 -15.56 -17.97
N ASN A 3 8.56 -15.24 -17.97
CA ASN A 3 9.32 -15.16 -16.69
C ASN A 3 9.69 -13.75 -16.22
N ARG A 4 9.57 -12.70 -17.06
CA ARG A 4 10.01 -11.35 -16.68
C ARG A 4 9.14 -10.67 -15.61
N HIS A 5 7.86 -11.01 -15.51
CA HIS A 5 6.97 -10.40 -14.51
C HIS A 5 7.14 -10.96 -13.10
N LYS A 6 7.66 -12.19 -12.96
CA LYS A 6 7.97 -12.76 -11.63
C LYS A 6 9.17 -12.07 -11.02
N ASP A 7 10.27 -11.97 -11.78
CA ASP A 7 11.51 -11.37 -11.30
C ASP A 7 11.34 -9.88 -10.93
N PHE A 8 10.55 -9.11 -11.69
CA PHE A 8 10.33 -7.69 -11.38
C PHE A 8 9.50 -7.48 -10.11
N ASN A 9 8.44 -8.28 -9.92
CA ASN A 9 7.62 -8.19 -8.72
C ASN A 9 8.37 -8.69 -7.48
N GLU A 10 9.23 -9.70 -7.60
CA GLU A 10 10.06 -10.19 -6.50
C GLU A 10 11.09 -9.16 -6.05
N LEU A 11 11.74 -8.44 -6.98
CA LEU A 11 12.70 -7.39 -6.65
C LEU A 11 12.05 -6.21 -5.94
N VAL A 12 10.89 -5.75 -6.43
CA VAL A 12 10.16 -4.64 -5.80
C VAL A 12 9.59 -5.06 -4.44
N ALA A 13 9.12 -6.31 -4.31
CA ALA A 13 8.69 -6.84 -3.02
C ALA A 13 9.80 -6.84 -1.96
N GLN A 14 11.05 -7.10 -2.37
CA GLN A 14 12.22 -7.00 -1.50
C GLN A 14 12.49 -5.56 -1.06
N GLU A 15 12.31 -4.57 -1.95
CA GLU A 15 12.45 -3.16 -1.58
C GLU A 15 11.37 -2.71 -0.58
N PHE A 16 10.15 -3.23 -0.68
CA PHE A 16 9.09 -2.98 0.31
C PHE A 16 9.33 -3.64 1.68
N GLU A 17 10.35 -4.49 1.84
CA GLU A 17 10.79 -4.95 3.17
C GLU A 17 11.58 -3.87 3.92
N ASP A 18 12.19 -2.92 3.19
CA ASP A 18 12.81 -1.76 3.81
C ASP A 18 11.72 -0.76 4.24
N LEU A 19 11.64 -0.55 5.55
CA LEU A 19 10.65 0.35 6.14
C LEU A 19 10.79 1.80 5.62
N GLY A 20 12.01 2.25 5.33
CA GLY A 20 12.28 3.57 4.78
C GLY A 20 11.76 3.71 3.35
N PHE A 21 11.98 2.68 2.52
CA PHE A 21 11.41 2.64 1.17
C PHE A 21 9.89 2.61 1.19
N ALA A 22 9.28 1.69 1.95
CA ALA A 22 7.82 1.57 2.03
C ALA A 22 7.17 2.87 2.53
N GLN A 23 7.77 3.51 3.55
CA GLN A 23 7.30 4.79 4.07
C GLN A 23 7.40 5.88 3.00
N ALA A 24 8.57 6.04 2.37
CA ALA A 24 8.79 7.07 1.37
C ALA A 24 7.86 6.90 0.17
N TYR A 25 7.66 5.66 -0.28
CA TYR A 25 6.79 5.33 -1.39
C TYR A 25 5.33 5.70 -1.10
N ILE A 26 4.75 5.20 0.00
CA ILE A 26 3.36 5.46 0.37
C ILE A 26 3.15 6.96 0.68
N ALA A 27 4.11 7.60 1.36
CA ALA A 27 4.02 9.04 1.65
C ALA A 27 4.10 9.88 0.38
N ASN A 28 4.90 9.49 -0.61
CA ASN A 28 4.97 10.17 -1.90
C ASN A 28 3.63 10.09 -2.64
N LEU A 29 3.01 8.90 -2.68
CA LEU A 29 1.69 8.72 -3.29
C LEU A 29 0.61 9.61 -2.65
N ILE A 30 0.62 9.73 -1.33
CA ILE A 30 -0.38 10.55 -0.62
C ILE A 30 -0.09 12.04 -0.76
N ASN A 31 1.14 12.47 -0.46
CA ASN A 31 1.47 13.89 -0.32
C ASN A 31 1.75 14.58 -1.65
N ASN A 32 2.38 13.88 -2.61
CA ASN A 32 2.80 14.48 -3.87
C ASN A 32 1.83 14.17 -5.01
N GLU A 33 1.27 12.96 -5.05
CA GLU A 33 0.27 12.57 -6.05
C GLU A 33 -1.18 12.85 -5.61
N GLY A 34 -1.38 13.23 -4.34
CA GLY A 34 -2.69 13.59 -3.80
C GLY A 34 -3.65 12.41 -3.68
N LEU A 35 -3.14 11.18 -3.66
CA LEU A 35 -3.96 9.97 -3.55
C LEU A 35 -4.51 9.82 -2.14
N SER A 36 -5.73 9.28 -2.04
CA SER A 36 -6.25 8.82 -0.76
C SER A 36 -5.44 7.62 -0.24
N LEU A 37 -5.52 7.36 1.07
CA LEU A 37 -4.88 6.19 1.69
C LEU A 37 -5.27 4.88 1.00
N GLU A 38 -6.53 4.77 0.57
CA GLU A 38 -7.04 3.60 -0.13
C GLU A 38 -6.38 3.43 -1.52
N GLU A 39 -6.26 4.52 -2.28
CA GLU A 39 -5.63 4.51 -3.61
C GLU A 39 -4.12 4.25 -3.51
N ALA A 40 -3.44 4.92 -2.57
CA ALA A 40 -2.02 4.73 -2.33
C ALA A 40 -1.71 3.27 -1.96
N LEU A 41 -2.57 2.64 -1.14
CA LEU A 41 -2.42 1.22 -0.80
C LEU A 41 -2.60 0.33 -2.04
N ARG A 42 -3.54 0.63 -2.92
CA ARG A 42 -3.74 -0.15 -4.16
C ARG A 42 -2.53 -0.08 -5.08
N GLU A 43 -1.96 1.10 -5.29
CA GLU A 43 -0.76 1.26 -6.10
C GLU A 43 0.44 0.55 -5.46
N SER A 44 0.58 0.66 -4.15
CA SER A 44 1.62 -0.08 -3.40
C SER A 44 1.48 -1.59 -3.56
N ILE A 45 0.26 -2.14 -3.50
CA ILE A 45 0.00 -3.56 -3.75
C ILE A 45 0.33 -3.95 -5.20
N LYS A 46 0.03 -3.10 -6.18
CA LYS A 46 0.36 -3.38 -7.59
C LYS A 46 1.87 -3.42 -7.82
N SER A 47 2.61 -2.51 -7.19
CA SER A 47 4.07 -2.45 -7.28
C SER A 47 4.75 -3.60 -6.54
N MET A 48 4.33 -3.91 -5.32
CA MET A 48 4.85 -5.05 -4.55
C MET A 48 4.44 -6.40 -5.15
N GLY A 49 3.24 -6.48 -5.72
CA GLY A 49 2.66 -7.71 -6.24
C GLY A 49 1.60 -8.32 -5.32
N LEU A 50 0.48 -8.74 -5.92
CA LEU A 50 -0.69 -9.29 -5.22
C LEU A 50 -0.35 -10.48 -4.30
N GLN A 51 0.53 -11.37 -4.76
CA GLN A 51 0.90 -12.57 -4.02
C GLN A 51 1.72 -12.22 -2.77
N ALA A 52 2.76 -11.42 -2.91
CA ALA A 52 3.62 -11.01 -1.81
C ALA A 52 2.83 -10.25 -0.73
N PHE A 53 1.93 -9.36 -1.14
CA PHE A 53 1.03 -8.68 -0.21
C PHE A 53 0.09 -9.66 0.51
N ALA A 54 -0.56 -10.56 -0.23
CA ALA A 54 -1.51 -11.53 0.33
C ALA A 54 -0.86 -12.46 1.36
N GLU A 55 0.37 -12.90 1.10
CA GLU A 55 1.16 -13.74 2.00
C GLU A 55 1.48 -12.99 3.30
N LYS A 56 1.97 -11.75 3.22
CA LYS A 56 2.28 -10.94 4.42
C LYS A 56 1.04 -10.52 5.21
N ALA A 57 -0.07 -10.25 4.52
CA ALA A 57 -1.35 -9.87 5.12
C ALA A 57 -2.17 -11.08 5.63
N GLU A 58 -1.73 -12.31 5.37
CA GLU A 58 -2.43 -13.56 5.72
C GLU A 58 -3.88 -13.61 5.20
N ILE A 59 -4.09 -13.16 3.96
CA ILE A 59 -5.40 -13.12 3.29
C ILE A 59 -5.33 -13.77 1.92
N SER A 60 -6.49 -14.07 1.33
CA SER A 60 -6.52 -14.68 0.00
C SER A 60 -6.10 -13.67 -1.09
N ILE A 61 -5.35 -14.15 -2.08
CA ILE A 61 -4.99 -13.37 -3.28
C ILE A 61 -6.25 -12.85 -3.98
N SER A 62 -7.35 -13.62 -3.96
CA SER A 62 -8.64 -13.18 -4.52
C SER A 62 -9.18 -11.93 -3.82
N TYR A 63 -9.09 -11.87 -2.48
CA TYR A 63 -9.57 -10.75 -1.69
C TYR A 63 -8.74 -9.47 -1.94
N VAL A 64 -7.42 -9.62 -2.07
CA VAL A 64 -6.51 -8.53 -2.46
C VAL A 64 -6.80 -8.07 -3.90
N SER A 65 -6.96 -9.02 -4.83
CA SER A 65 -7.27 -8.73 -6.23
C SER A 65 -8.59 -7.97 -6.39
N ASP A 66 -9.62 -8.35 -5.63
CA ASP A 66 -10.91 -7.64 -5.64
C ASP A 66 -10.80 -6.21 -5.12
N PHE A 67 -9.95 -5.98 -4.12
CA PHE A 67 -9.66 -4.65 -3.62
C PHE A 67 -8.91 -3.79 -4.64
N VAL A 68 -7.81 -4.32 -5.21
CA VAL A 68 -6.99 -3.62 -6.22
C VAL A 68 -7.79 -3.28 -7.48
N ASN A 69 -8.71 -4.15 -7.88
CA ASN A 69 -9.59 -3.94 -9.04
C ASN A 69 -10.86 -3.15 -8.73
N ASN A 70 -10.96 -2.55 -7.53
CA ASN A 70 -12.11 -1.74 -7.10
C ASN A 70 -13.46 -2.51 -7.09
N ARG A 71 -13.42 -3.85 -7.06
CA ARG A 71 -14.60 -4.71 -6.92
C ARG A 71 -15.09 -4.78 -5.48
N ARG A 72 -14.21 -4.47 -4.52
CA ARG A 72 -14.52 -4.43 -3.09
C ARG A 72 -13.77 -3.29 -2.41
N LYS A 73 -14.44 -2.59 -1.49
CA LYS A 73 -13.81 -1.62 -0.60
C LYS A 73 -13.39 -2.28 0.71
N TRP A 74 -12.29 -1.81 1.28
CA TRP A 74 -11.88 -2.16 2.64
C TRP A 74 -12.30 -1.08 3.61
N SER A 75 -12.61 -1.47 4.86
CA SER A 75 -12.83 -0.50 5.93
C SER A 75 -11.53 0.20 6.28
N THR A 76 -11.62 1.40 6.87
CA THR A 76 -10.45 2.13 7.37
C THR A 76 -9.62 1.28 8.32
N ASP A 77 -10.25 0.52 9.21
CA ASP A 77 -9.55 -0.39 10.13
C ASP A 77 -8.74 -1.45 9.39
N ASN A 78 -9.27 -2.00 8.30
CA ASN A 78 -8.55 -2.97 7.47
C ASN A 78 -7.37 -2.31 6.73
N LEU A 79 -7.56 -1.09 6.21
CA LEU A 79 -6.48 -0.34 5.56
C LEU A 79 -5.32 -0.14 6.53
N VAL A 80 -5.60 0.37 7.73
CA VAL A 80 -4.59 0.60 8.78
C VAL A 80 -3.93 -0.72 9.18
N LYS A 81 -4.72 -1.75 9.48
CA LYS A 81 -4.22 -3.08 9.86
C LYS A 81 -3.23 -3.63 8.83
N TYR A 82 -3.58 -3.62 7.54
CA TYR A 82 -2.73 -4.20 6.52
C TYR A 82 -1.49 -3.35 6.23
N ILE A 83 -1.57 -2.03 6.38
CA ILE A 83 -0.38 -1.17 6.29
C ILE A 83 0.61 -1.50 7.43
N GLU A 84 0.10 -1.65 8.64
CA GLU A 84 0.91 -2.04 9.80
C GLU A 84 1.49 -3.45 9.65
N GLN A 85 0.67 -4.41 9.21
CA GLN A 85 1.07 -5.81 9.11
C GLN A 85 2.05 -6.08 7.95
N VAL A 86 1.84 -5.46 6.77
CA VAL A 86 2.63 -5.77 5.57
C VAL A 86 3.90 -4.93 5.48
N PHE A 87 3.81 -3.65 5.81
CA PHE A 87 4.92 -2.70 5.64
C PHE A 87 5.58 -2.30 6.97
N GLY A 88 5.02 -2.73 8.11
CA GLY A 88 5.53 -2.33 9.43
C GLY A 88 5.32 -0.84 9.72
N LEU A 89 4.44 -0.16 8.98
CA LEU A 89 4.22 1.27 9.09
C LEU A 89 3.04 1.60 9.99
N LYS A 90 3.18 2.62 10.82
CA LYS A 90 2.08 3.10 11.66
C LYS A 90 1.31 4.22 10.95
N VAL A 91 0.00 4.06 10.83
CA VAL A 91 -0.86 5.11 10.30
C VAL A 91 -1.23 6.09 11.42
N LYS A 92 -0.97 7.38 11.21
CA LYS A 92 -1.38 8.45 12.11
C LYS A 92 -2.42 9.31 11.42
N MET A 93 -3.62 9.41 12.00
CA MET A 93 -4.64 10.35 11.54
C MET A 93 -4.40 11.69 12.23
N SER A 94 -4.24 12.76 11.43
CA SER A 94 -4.19 14.14 11.90
C SER A 94 -5.41 14.91 11.40
N VAL A 95 -5.80 15.93 12.15
CA VAL A 95 -6.81 16.91 11.73
C VAL A 95 -6.07 18.15 11.27
N GLU A 96 -6.38 18.61 10.07
CA GLU A 96 -5.76 19.80 9.47
C GLU A 96 -6.80 20.90 9.31
N SER A 97 -6.38 22.15 9.49
CA SER A 97 -7.23 23.30 9.16
C SER A 97 -7.37 23.42 7.65
N PRO A 98 -8.57 23.76 7.13
CA PRO A 98 -8.78 23.96 5.68
C PRO A 98 -7.96 25.10 5.07
N LYS A 99 -7.25 25.88 5.90
CA LYS A 99 -6.12 26.71 5.50
C LYS A 99 -4.85 26.03 6.03
N GLY A 100 -4.08 25.43 5.13
CA GLY A 100 -2.72 25.02 5.40
C GLY A 100 -1.86 26.27 5.58
N GLU A 101 -1.80 26.79 6.80
CA GLU A 101 -0.81 27.74 7.28
C GLU A 101 -1.09 27.96 8.77
N VAL A 102 -0.31 27.32 9.63
CA VAL A 102 -0.03 27.86 10.96
C VAL A 102 1.38 27.46 11.41
N ALA A 103 2.25 28.47 11.32
CA ALA A 103 3.48 28.76 12.09
C ALA A 103 4.65 27.77 12.04
#